data_AF-A0A3C0Y4X6-F1
#
_entry.id   AF-A0A3C0Y4X6-F1
#
_cell.length_a   1.000
_cell.length_b   1.000
_cell.length_c   1.000
_cell.angle_alpha   90.00
_cell.angle_beta   90.00
_cell.angle_gamma   90.00
#
_symmetry.space_group_name_H-M   'P 1'
#
loop_
_entity.id
_entity.type
_entity.pdbx_description
1 polymer ?
#
loop_
_entity_poly.entity_id
_entity_poly.type
_entity_poly.pdbx_seq_one_letter_code
_entity_poly.pdbx_strand_id
1 'polypeptide(L)'
;MSRYPFPQLNDLPDDIKAKVLEVQEKAGFVPNVFLALARRPAEWRAFFAYHDALMLKEEGSNPNGSLSKGEREMIVTTTSAANHCLYCVVAHGAILRIHEKKPMVADQVAVNYRKADITARQRAMLNFAMKVCLNADQIEDADFEALQAHGFNDEDAWDIAAITAFFGLSNRMASVSGMQPNPEFYLMGRVPKQK
;
A
#
# COMPACT_ATOMS: atom_id res chain seq x y z
N MET A 1 23.90 10.19 -2.51
CA MET A 1 23.27 11.52 -2.36
C MET A 1 21.76 11.34 -2.46
N SER A 2 20.98 11.87 -1.52
CA SER A 2 19.51 11.90 -1.66
C SER A 2 19.13 12.93 -2.73
N ARG A 3 18.28 12.55 -3.70
CA ARG A 3 17.82 13.46 -4.78
C ARG A 3 17.12 14.69 -4.21
N TYR A 4 16.37 14.50 -3.13
CA TYR A 4 15.72 15.55 -2.34
C TYR A 4 16.08 15.33 -0.86
N PRO A 5 16.89 16.20 -0.24
CA PRO A 5 17.21 16.09 1.18
C PRO A 5 15.96 16.15 2.06
N PHE A 6 15.97 15.44 3.18
CA PHE A 6 14.87 15.51 4.15
C PHE A 6 14.91 16.84 4.91
N PRO A 7 13.75 17.44 5.21
CA PRO A 7 13.68 18.59 6.10
C PRO A 7 14.09 18.19 7.52
N GLN A 8 14.62 19.14 8.29
CA GLN A 8 14.81 18.94 9.72
C GLN A 8 13.45 18.93 10.41
N LEU A 9 13.28 18.06 11.41
CA LEU A 9 12.00 17.92 12.11
C LEU A 9 11.53 19.22 12.77
N ASN A 10 12.46 20.07 13.19
CA ASN A 10 12.16 21.37 13.81
C ASN A 10 11.69 22.44 12.82
N ASP A 11 11.90 22.22 11.52
CA ASP A 11 11.47 23.15 10.46
C ASP A 11 10.09 22.77 9.90
N LEU A 12 9.49 21.68 10.38
CA LEU A 12 8.18 21.22 9.92
C LEU A 12 7.05 21.96 10.64
N PRO A 13 5.93 22.22 9.93
CA PRO A 13 4.69 22.64 10.57
C PRO A 13 4.28 21.70 11.72
N ASP A 14 3.70 22.25 12.79
CA ASP A 14 3.43 21.53 14.04
C ASP A 14 2.54 20.30 13.84
N ASP A 15 1.55 20.36 12.94
CA ASP A 15 0.67 19.24 12.63
C ASP A 15 1.41 18.07 11.95
N ILE A 16 2.33 18.37 11.03
CA ILE A 16 3.17 17.37 10.37
C ILE A 16 4.16 16.78 11.37
N LYS A 17 4.80 17.63 12.18
CA LYS A 17 5.73 17.20 13.24
C LYS A 17 5.03 16.27 14.22
N ALA A 18 3.83 16.63 14.68
CA ALA A 18 3.03 15.79 15.57
C ALA A 18 2.74 14.42 14.95
N LYS A 19 2.35 14.35 13.68
CA LYS A 19 2.10 13.07 13.01
C LYS A 19 3.35 12.21 12.86
N VAL A 20 4.50 12.84 12.54
CA VAL A 20 5.79 12.14 12.45
C VAL A 20 6.15 11.52 13.80
N LEU A 21 5.99 12.27 14.90
CA LEU A 21 6.26 11.79 16.26
C LEU A 21 5.29 10.68 16.67
N GLU A 22 4.00 10.80 16.36
CA GLU A 22 2.99 9.75 16.61
C GLU A 22 3.38 8.43 15.94
N VAL A 23 3.81 8.47 14.68
CA VAL A 23 4.22 7.28 13.95
C VAL A 23 5.52 6.72 14.50
N GLN A 24 6.47 7.58 14.89
CA GLN A 24 7.71 7.15 15.53
C GLN A 24 7.44 6.37 16.82
N GLU A 25 6.52 6.85 17.65
CA GLU A 25 6.14 6.18 18.91
C GLU A 25 5.51 4.81 18.64
N LYS A 26 4.61 4.72 17.65
CA LYS A 26 3.90 3.47 17.32
C LYS A 26 4.78 2.42 16.63
N ALA A 27 5.65 2.85 15.70
CA ALA A 27 6.44 1.94 14.87
C ALA A 27 7.87 1.72 15.39
N GLY A 28 8.35 2.57 16.29
CA GLY A 28 9.75 2.58 16.77
C GLY A 28 10.73 3.28 15.82
N PHE A 29 10.27 3.73 14.64
CA PHE A 29 11.02 4.49 13.65
C PHE A 29 10.07 5.32 12.79
N VAL A 30 10.59 6.28 12.03
CA VAL A 30 9.81 7.08 11.08
C VAL A 30 9.97 6.49 9.67
N PRO A 31 8.91 5.96 9.03
CA PRO A 31 8.98 5.55 7.64
C PRO A 31 9.37 6.73 6.75
N ASN A 32 10.35 6.53 5.86
CA ASN A 32 10.98 7.61 5.11
C ASN A 32 9.99 8.41 4.23
N VAL A 33 8.84 7.85 3.85
CA VAL A 33 7.77 8.58 3.14
C VAL A 33 7.29 9.82 3.89
N PHE A 34 7.22 9.76 5.23
CA PHE A 34 6.78 10.88 6.05
C PHE A 34 7.73 12.08 5.94
N LEU A 35 9.04 11.83 5.92
CA LEU A 35 10.06 12.87 5.79
C LEU A 35 10.27 13.28 4.33
N ALA A 36 10.25 12.33 3.41
CA ALA A 36 10.47 12.58 1.99
C ALA A 36 9.41 13.49 1.37
N LEU A 37 8.14 13.36 1.78
CA LEU A 37 7.06 14.22 1.30
C LEU A 37 6.94 15.54 2.07
N ALA A 38 7.50 15.63 3.29
CA ALA A 38 7.32 16.79 4.16
C ALA A 38 7.94 18.09 3.61
N ARG A 39 8.84 17.99 2.60
CA ARG A 39 9.33 19.13 1.81
C ARG A 39 8.22 19.94 1.12
N ARG A 40 7.03 19.36 0.96
CA ARG A 40 5.85 19.99 0.38
C ARG A 40 4.65 19.79 1.31
N PRO A 41 4.49 20.62 2.35
CA PRO A 41 3.48 20.41 3.40
C PRO A 41 2.04 20.24 2.90
N ALA A 42 1.63 21.00 1.88
CA ALA A 42 0.29 20.85 1.31
C ALA A 42 0.11 19.50 0.59
N GLU A 43 1.11 19.07 -0.18
CA GLU A 43 1.11 17.76 -0.86
C GLU A 43 1.14 16.62 0.18
N TRP A 44 1.94 16.76 1.23
CA TRP A 44 2.01 15.81 2.35
C TRP A 44 0.64 15.63 3.00
N ARG A 45 -0.07 16.71 3.32
CA ARG A 45 -1.39 16.64 3.96
C ARG A 45 -2.41 15.93 3.08
N ALA A 46 -2.45 16.29 1.80
CA ALA A 46 -3.35 15.65 0.84
C ALA A 46 -3.02 14.15 0.66
N PHE A 47 -1.73 13.81 0.59
CA PHE A 47 -1.28 12.43 0.45
C PHE A 47 -1.71 11.56 1.63
N PHE A 48 -1.44 11.99 2.86
CA PHE A 48 -1.79 11.21 4.04
C PHE A 48 -3.30 11.21 4.33
N ALA A 49 -4.02 12.29 3.99
CA ALA A 49 -5.48 12.28 4.06
C ALA A 49 -6.10 11.24 3.10
N TYR A 50 -5.63 11.17 1.86
CA TYR A 50 -6.10 10.16 0.90
C TYR A 50 -5.68 8.75 1.32
N HIS A 51 -4.42 8.57 1.77
CA HIS A 51 -3.95 7.31 2.33
C HIS A 51 -4.89 6.81 3.44
N ASP A 52 -5.19 7.66 4.42
CA ASP A 52 -6.00 7.27 5.58
C ASP A 52 -7.45 6.97 5.18
N ALA A 53 -8.01 7.73 4.23
CA ALA A 53 -9.36 7.50 3.69
C ALA A 53 -9.51 6.12 3.00
N LEU A 54 -8.42 5.55 2.47
CA LEU A 54 -8.43 4.25 1.80
C LEU A 54 -7.98 3.11 2.74
N MET A 55 -6.88 3.33 3.45
CA MET A 55 -6.17 2.26 4.15
C MET A 55 -6.67 2.06 5.59
N LEU A 56 -7.22 3.09 6.22
CA LEU A 56 -7.68 3.03 7.62
C LEU A 56 -9.20 2.87 7.78
N LYS A 57 -9.94 2.61 6.71
CA LYS A 57 -11.38 2.28 6.79
C LYS A 57 -11.61 1.14 7.79
N GLU A 58 -12.51 1.36 8.75
CA GLU A 58 -12.87 0.32 9.74
C GLU A 58 -13.49 -0.90 9.06
N GLU A 59 -13.10 -2.09 9.50
CA GLU A 59 -13.73 -3.34 9.08
C GLU A 59 -15.22 -3.30 9.46
N GLY A 60 -16.12 -3.41 8.48
CA GLY A 60 -17.57 -3.26 8.68
C GLY A 60 -18.13 -1.85 8.49
N SER A 61 -17.31 -0.84 8.18
CA SER A 61 -17.83 0.49 7.78
C SER A 61 -18.58 0.47 6.44
N ASN A 62 -18.36 -0.56 5.63
CA ASN A 62 -19.21 -0.93 4.52
C ASN A 62 -19.96 -2.23 4.88
N PRO A 63 -21.28 -2.17 5.13
CA PRO A 63 -22.07 -3.35 5.47
C PRO A 63 -22.19 -4.39 4.33
N ASN A 64 -21.74 -4.04 3.11
CA ASN A 64 -21.92 -4.88 1.92
C ASN A 64 -20.64 -5.55 1.41
N GLY A 65 -19.45 -5.21 1.94
CA GLY A 65 -18.17 -5.79 1.53
C GLY A 65 -17.01 -4.96 2.09
N SER A 66 -15.96 -5.60 2.62
CA SER A 66 -14.77 -4.86 3.08
C SER A 66 -13.49 -5.64 2.81
N LEU A 67 -12.61 -5.07 1.99
CA LEU A 67 -11.24 -5.54 1.88
C LEU A 67 -10.58 -5.53 3.26
N SER A 68 -10.01 -6.67 3.65
CA SER A 68 -9.22 -6.78 4.87
C SER A 68 -7.97 -5.91 4.79
N LYS A 69 -7.37 -5.56 5.93
CA LYS A 69 -6.10 -4.82 5.94
C LYS A 69 -5.00 -5.55 5.15
N GLY A 70 -4.95 -6.89 5.22
CA GLY A 70 -4.02 -7.69 4.45
C GLY A 70 -4.31 -7.69 2.94
N GLU A 71 -5.58 -7.72 2.54
CA GLU A 71 -5.98 -7.62 1.13
C GLU A 71 -5.60 -6.26 0.52
N ARG A 72 -5.79 -5.16 1.25
CA ARG A 72 -5.36 -3.83 0.83
C ARG A 72 -3.85 -3.80 0.58
N GLU A 73 -3.05 -4.28 1.53
CA GLU A 73 -1.59 -4.35 1.39
C GLU A 73 -1.12 -5.29 0.27
N MET A 74 -1.91 -6.32 -0.03
CA MET A 74 -1.64 -7.24 -1.13
C MET A 74 -1.77 -6.54 -2.49
N ILE A 75 -2.82 -5.75 -2.68
CA ILE A 75 -3.01 -4.89 -3.86
C ILE A 75 -1.81 -3.95 -4.02
N VAL A 76 -1.42 -3.26 -2.94
CA VAL A 76 -0.30 -2.32 -2.96
C VAL A 76 1.00 -3.00 -3.35
N THR A 77 1.31 -4.14 -2.71
CA THR A 77 2.57 -4.85 -2.96
C THR A 77 2.66 -5.33 -4.41
N THR A 78 1.59 -5.90 -4.95
CA THR A 78 1.56 -6.41 -6.34
C THR A 78 1.64 -5.31 -7.38
N THR A 79 0.84 -4.25 -7.24
CA THR A 79 0.84 -3.12 -8.20
C THR A 79 2.13 -2.30 -8.11
N SER A 80 2.71 -2.17 -6.91
CA SER A 80 4.03 -1.55 -6.72
C SER A 80 5.15 -2.36 -7.38
N ALA A 81 5.04 -3.69 -7.37
CA ALA A 81 5.99 -4.56 -8.07
C ALA A 81 5.88 -4.41 -9.58
N ALA A 82 4.66 -4.29 -10.13
CA ALA A 82 4.43 -3.99 -11.54
C ALA A 82 5.05 -2.65 -11.96
N ASN A 83 5.05 -1.66 -11.07
CA ASN A 83 5.68 -0.35 -11.26
C ASN A 83 7.17 -0.31 -10.86
N HIS A 84 7.77 -1.43 -10.47
CA HIS A 84 9.17 -1.52 -10.02
C HIS A 84 9.53 -0.54 -8.89
N CYS A 85 8.58 -0.22 -8.01
CA CYS A 85 8.79 0.75 -6.94
C CYS A 85 9.44 0.11 -5.70
N LEU A 86 10.75 0.29 -5.54
CA LEU A 86 11.52 -0.30 -4.42
C LEU A 86 10.92 0.04 -3.05
N TYR A 87 10.65 1.33 -2.78
CA TYR A 87 10.13 1.77 -1.49
C TYR A 87 8.83 1.05 -1.14
N CYS A 88 7.85 1.12 -2.06
CA CYS A 88 6.50 0.61 -1.79
C CYS A 88 6.49 -0.92 -1.70
N VAL A 89 7.22 -1.64 -2.56
CA VAL A 89 7.30 -3.11 -2.49
C VAL A 89 7.89 -3.56 -1.16
N VAL A 90 8.96 -2.92 -0.69
CA VAL A 90 9.62 -3.32 0.57
C VAL A 90 8.77 -2.95 1.78
N ALA A 91 8.24 -1.73 1.84
CA ALA A 91 7.45 -1.24 2.97
C ALA A 91 6.11 -1.97 3.10
N HIS A 92 5.31 -2.01 2.03
CA HIS A 92 4.00 -2.67 2.06
C HIS A 92 4.12 -4.19 2.09
N GLY A 93 5.19 -4.76 1.52
CA GLY A 93 5.49 -6.17 1.70
C GLY A 93 5.72 -6.54 3.18
N ALA A 94 6.36 -5.66 3.96
CA ALA A 94 6.50 -5.86 5.40
C ALA A 94 5.16 -5.84 6.14
N ILE A 95 4.32 -4.85 5.84
CA ILE A 95 3.01 -4.68 6.48
C ILE A 95 2.08 -5.83 6.09
N LEU A 96 2.10 -6.26 4.82
CA LEU A 96 1.39 -7.44 4.32
C LEU A 96 1.74 -8.70 5.11
N ARG A 97 3.04 -8.98 5.32
CA ARG A 97 3.48 -10.13 6.12
C ARG A 97 2.92 -10.08 7.55
N ILE A 98 2.83 -8.90 8.14
CA ILE A 98 2.31 -8.70 9.50
C ILE A 98 0.80 -8.94 9.56
N HIS A 99 0.02 -8.35 8.64
CA HIS A 99 -1.43 -8.49 8.64
C HIS A 99 -1.89 -9.92 8.30
N GLU A 100 -1.30 -10.53 7.28
CA GLU A 100 -1.63 -11.90 6.88
C GLU A 100 -1.00 -12.96 7.80
N LYS A 101 0.00 -12.58 8.61
CA LYS A 101 0.83 -13.52 9.38
C LYS A 101 1.44 -14.61 8.51
N LYS A 102 1.71 -14.29 7.23
CA LYS A 102 2.30 -15.17 6.22
C LYS A 102 3.65 -14.61 5.79
N PRO A 103 4.78 -15.12 6.31
CA PRO A 103 6.11 -14.57 6.03
C PRO A 103 6.52 -14.56 4.56
N MET A 104 5.99 -15.48 3.75
CA MET A 104 6.37 -15.66 2.35
C MET A 104 5.45 -14.95 1.36
N VAL A 105 4.24 -14.56 1.77
CA VAL A 105 3.20 -14.11 0.82
C VAL A 105 3.62 -12.84 0.08
N ALA A 106 4.27 -11.90 0.77
CA ALA A 106 4.72 -10.65 0.16
C ALA A 106 5.74 -10.86 -0.97
N ASP A 107 6.70 -11.77 -0.76
CA ASP A 107 7.71 -12.07 -1.77
C ASP A 107 7.06 -12.73 -3.00
N GLN A 108 6.10 -13.63 -2.76
CA GLN A 108 5.38 -14.32 -3.83
C GLN A 108 4.51 -13.37 -4.66
N VAL A 109 3.73 -12.49 -4.01
CA VAL A 109 2.85 -11.55 -4.73
C VAL A 109 3.62 -10.44 -5.44
N ALA A 110 4.81 -10.08 -4.95
CA ALA A 110 5.70 -9.13 -5.63
C ALA A 110 6.36 -9.75 -6.87
N VAL A 111 6.83 -11.01 -6.80
CA VAL A 111 7.53 -11.66 -7.92
C VAL A 111 6.54 -12.19 -8.96
N ASN A 112 5.52 -12.93 -8.53
CA ASN A 112 4.48 -13.48 -9.40
C ASN A 112 3.25 -13.88 -8.60
N TYR A 113 2.31 -12.95 -8.42
CA TYR A 113 1.08 -13.20 -7.66
C TYR A 113 0.23 -14.38 -8.18
N ARG A 114 0.39 -14.79 -9.45
CA ARG A 114 -0.30 -15.95 -10.02
C ARG A 114 0.15 -17.29 -9.43
N LYS A 115 1.30 -17.30 -8.74
CA LYS A 115 1.89 -18.46 -8.06
C LYS A 115 1.93 -18.30 -6.53
N ALA A 116 1.34 -17.22 -6.00
CA ALA A 116 1.31 -16.97 -4.58
C ALA A 116 0.34 -17.90 -3.85
N ASP A 117 0.61 -18.18 -2.57
CA ASP A 117 -0.26 -18.90 -1.66
C ASP A 117 -1.41 -18.00 -1.16
N ILE A 118 -2.32 -17.70 -2.08
CA ILE A 118 -3.48 -16.82 -1.90
C ILE A 118 -4.76 -17.50 -2.39
N THR A 119 -5.90 -17.07 -1.86
CA THR A 119 -7.20 -17.65 -2.23
C THR A 119 -7.59 -17.29 -3.67
N ALA A 120 -8.56 -18.02 -4.24
CA ALA A 120 -9.12 -17.68 -5.55
C ALA A 120 -9.72 -16.26 -5.56
N ARG A 121 -10.37 -15.85 -4.47
CA ARG A 121 -10.89 -14.50 -4.26
C ARG A 121 -9.78 -13.45 -4.31
N GLN A 122 -8.70 -13.64 -3.53
CA GLN A 122 -7.55 -12.73 -3.54
C GLN A 122 -6.88 -12.66 -4.92
N ARG A 123 -6.78 -13.77 -5.64
CA ARG A 123 -6.24 -13.77 -7.01
C ARG A 123 -7.12 -12.98 -7.99
N ALA A 124 -8.45 -13.09 -7.89
CA ALA A 124 -9.38 -12.31 -8.72
C ALA A 124 -9.25 -10.80 -8.43
N MET A 125 -9.18 -10.43 -7.15
CA MET A 125 -8.87 -9.07 -6.72
C MET A 125 -7.57 -8.54 -7.34
N LEU A 126 -6.48 -9.31 -7.30
CA LEU A 126 -5.21 -8.90 -7.89
C LEU A 126 -5.23 -8.87 -9.42
N ASN A 127 -6.01 -9.72 -10.09
CA ASN A 127 -6.21 -9.62 -11.53
C ASN A 127 -6.86 -8.28 -11.91
N PHE A 128 -7.91 -7.90 -11.21
CA PHE A 128 -8.59 -6.61 -11.43
C PHE A 128 -7.66 -5.44 -11.13
N ALA A 129 -6.99 -5.43 -9.97
CA ALA A 129 -6.00 -4.42 -9.61
C ALA A 129 -4.89 -4.28 -10.66
N MET A 130 -4.39 -5.40 -11.19
CA MET A 130 -3.36 -5.40 -12.24
C MET A 130 -3.88 -4.83 -13.56
N LYS A 131 -5.15 -5.08 -13.91
CA LYS A 131 -5.78 -4.47 -15.09
C LYS A 131 -5.95 -2.96 -14.89
N VAL A 132 -6.47 -2.51 -13.74
CA VAL A 132 -6.53 -1.07 -13.39
C VAL A 132 -5.14 -0.43 -13.41
N CYS A 133 -4.10 -1.13 -12.93
CA CYS A 133 -2.75 -0.58 -12.89
C CYS A 133 -2.12 -0.37 -14.28
N LEU A 134 -2.40 -1.27 -15.23
CA LEU A 134 -1.69 -1.32 -16.51
C LEU A 134 -2.53 -0.88 -17.71
N ASN A 135 -3.85 -1.10 -17.68
CA ASN A 135 -4.78 -0.92 -18.80
C ASN A 135 -6.16 -0.49 -18.28
N ALA A 136 -6.23 0.55 -17.44
CA ALA A 136 -7.50 1.04 -16.88
C ALA A 136 -8.52 1.47 -17.95
N ASP A 137 -8.04 1.89 -19.12
CA ASP A 137 -8.83 2.25 -20.29
C ASP A 137 -9.60 1.05 -20.90
N GLN A 138 -9.23 -0.17 -20.55
CA GLN A 138 -9.83 -1.41 -21.04
C GLN A 138 -10.76 -2.07 -20.01
N ILE A 139 -11.07 -1.39 -18.91
CA ILE A 139 -12.02 -1.92 -17.91
C ILE A 139 -13.43 -1.94 -18.52
N GLU A 140 -14.08 -3.08 -18.44
CA GLU A 140 -15.43 -3.34 -18.96
C GLU A 140 -16.28 -4.08 -17.91
N ASP A 141 -17.59 -4.15 -18.10
CA ASP A 141 -18.54 -4.78 -17.16
C ASP A 141 -18.14 -6.23 -16.79
N ALA A 142 -17.56 -6.97 -17.75
CA ALA A 142 -17.08 -8.33 -17.52
C ALA A 142 -16.00 -8.44 -16.44
N ASP A 143 -15.21 -7.38 -16.20
CA ASP A 143 -14.22 -7.36 -15.12
C ASP A 143 -14.88 -7.28 -13.73
N PHE A 144 -16.01 -6.57 -13.64
CA PHE A 144 -16.82 -6.49 -12.42
C PHE A 144 -17.56 -7.80 -12.18
N GLU A 145 -18.15 -8.41 -13.21
CA GLU A 145 -18.79 -9.73 -13.11
C GLU A 145 -17.80 -10.79 -12.61
N ALA A 146 -16.54 -10.75 -13.08
CA ALA A 146 -15.49 -11.65 -12.62
C ALA A 146 -15.17 -11.48 -11.13
N LEU A 147 -15.23 -10.26 -10.59
CA LEU A 147 -15.10 -10.00 -9.16
C LEU A 147 -16.33 -10.51 -8.38
N GLN A 148 -17.54 -10.26 -8.89
CA GLN A 148 -18.80 -10.70 -8.27
C GLN A 148 -18.89 -12.22 -8.14
N ALA A 149 -18.35 -12.97 -9.10
CA ALA A 149 -18.23 -14.43 -9.02
C ALA A 149 -17.41 -14.92 -7.82
N HIS A 150 -16.61 -14.05 -7.20
CA HIS A 150 -15.84 -14.31 -5.98
C HIS A 150 -16.39 -13.58 -4.74
N GLY A 151 -17.61 -13.06 -4.82
CA GLY A 151 -18.33 -12.41 -3.72
C GLY A 151 -17.85 -10.99 -3.41
N PHE A 152 -17.20 -10.31 -4.36
CA PHE A 152 -16.97 -8.87 -4.26
C PHE A 152 -18.22 -8.13 -4.77
N ASN A 153 -18.52 -6.98 -4.20
CA ASN A 153 -19.51 -6.06 -4.76
C ASN A 153 -18.81 -4.92 -5.54
N ASP A 154 -19.60 -4.02 -6.12
CA ASP A 154 -19.07 -2.90 -6.90
C ASP A 154 -18.29 -1.87 -6.05
N GLU A 155 -18.65 -1.72 -4.77
CA GLU A 155 -17.91 -0.87 -3.82
C GLU A 155 -16.55 -1.47 -3.45
N ASP A 156 -16.44 -2.80 -3.39
CA ASP A 156 -15.15 -3.48 -3.25
C ASP A 156 -14.30 -3.25 -4.51
N ALA A 157 -14.90 -3.32 -5.70
CA ALA A 157 -14.20 -3.02 -6.95
C ALA A 157 -13.68 -1.57 -6.98
N TRP A 158 -14.49 -0.62 -6.49
CA TRP A 158 -14.08 0.76 -6.29
C TRP A 158 -12.89 0.86 -5.34
N ASP A 159 -12.95 0.19 -4.19
CA ASP A 159 -11.85 0.19 -3.22
C ASP A 159 -10.56 -0.40 -3.81
N ILE A 160 -10.65 -1.50 -4.57
CA ILE A 160 -9.51 -2.09 -5.28
C ILE A 160 -8.91 -1.07 -6.27
N ALA A 161 -9.76 -0.41 -7.08
CA ALA A 161 -9.33 0.57 -8.06
C ALA A 161 -8.72 1.83 -7.41
N ALA A 162 -9.32 2.33 -6.33
CA ALA A 162 -8.88 3.53 -5.62
C ALA A 162 -7.52 3.30 -4.94
N ILE A 163 -7.33 2.15 -4.28
CA ILE A 163 -6.03 1.76 -3.72
C ILE A 163 -5.00 1.64 -4.84
N THR A 164 -5.33 0.96 -5.94
CA THR A 164 -4.44 0.83 -7.10
C THR A 164 -4.01 2.19 -7.66
N ALA A 165 -4.96 3.12 -7.84
CA ALA A 165 -4.70 4.45 -8.37
C ALA A 165 -3.82 5.29 -7.43
N PHE A 166 -4.16 5.33 -6.14
CA PHE A 166 -3.40 6.09 -5.13
C PHE A 166 -1.97 5.56 -5.01
N PHE A 167 -1.77 4.25 -5.02
CA PHE A 167 -0.42 3.69 -5.00
C PHE A 167 0.31 3.84 -6.33
N GLY A 168 -0.39 3.99 -7.45
CA GLY A 168 0.20 4.49 -8.70
C GLY A 168 0.81 5.89 -8.55
N LEU A 169 0.16 6.80 -7.82
CA LEU A 169 0.73 8.10 -7.45
C LEU A 169 1.94 7.93 -6.51
N SER A 170 1.78 7.16 -5.43
CA SER A 170 2.84 6.92 -4.44
C SER A 170 4.10 6.33 -5.09
N ASN A 171 3.94 5.32 -5.95
CA ASN A 171 5.03 4.68 -6.67
C ASN A 171 5.81 5.67 -7.53
N ARG A 172 5.10 6.52 -8.30
CA ARG A 172 5.73 7.53 -9.17
C ARG A 172 6.52 8.53 -8.34
N MET A 173 5.96 9.02 -7.24
CA MET A 173 6.63 9.96 -6.34
C MET A 173 7.87 9.34 -5.70
N ALA A 174 7.75 8.12 -5.16
CA ALA A 174 8.86 7.41 -4.54
C ALA A 174 10.00 7.12 -5.53
N SER A 175 9.68 6.67 -6.74
CA SER A 175 10.68 6.38 -7.78
C SER A 175 11.38 7.64 -8.27
N VAL A 176 10.63 8.73 -8.56
CA VAL A 176 11.21 10.01 -8.99
C VAL A 176 12.10 10.64 -7.92
N SER A 177 11.73 10.51 -6.64
CA SER A 177 12.53 11.05 -5.55
C SER A 177 13.69 10.15 -5.12
N GLY A 178 13.78 8.93 -5.65
CA GLY A 178 14.76 7.92 -5.20
C GLY A 178 14.55 7.51 -3.74
N MET A 179 13.29 7.48 -3.28
CA MET A 179 12.93 7.19 -1.89
C MET A 179 13.45 5.82 -1.48
N GLN A 180 14.24 5.76 -0.41
CA GLN A 180 14.78 4.50 0.11
C GLN A 180 13.86 3.95 1.21
N PRO A 181 13.49 2.66 1.19
CA PRO A 181 12.79 2.04 2.30
C PRO A 181 13.71 1.97 3.52
N ASN A 182 13.11 2.05 4.71
CA ASN A 182 13.83 1.89 5.97
C ASN A 182 14.37 0.44 6.10
N PRO A 183 15.58 0.24 6.64
CA PRO A 183 16.15 -1.11 6.87
C PRO A 183 15.23 -2.06 7.65
N GLU A 184 14.45 -1.53 8.59
CA GLU A 184 13.49 -2.25 9.43
C GLU A 184 12.48 -3.04 8.60
N PHE A 185 12.00 -2.48 7.49
CA PHE A 185 11.01 -3.13 6.63
C PHE A 185 11.54 -4.40 5.95
N TYR A 186 12.85 -4.52 5.73
CA TYR A 186 13.41 -5.69 5.04
C TYR A 186 13.25 -6.98 5.85
N LEU A 187 13.33 -6.89 7.18
CA LEU A 187 13.22 -8.04 8.08
C LEU A 187 11.82 -8.18 8.72
N MET A 188 11.10 -7.07 8.88
CA MET A 188 9.81 -7.04 9.54
C MET A 188 8.81 -8.05 8.94
N GLY A 189 8.18 -8.85 9.80
CA GLY A 189 7.18 -9.86 9.41
C GLY A 189 7.75 -11.17 8.84
N ARG A 190 9.08 -11.31 8.72
CA ARG A 190 9.69 -12.56 8.22
C ARG A 190 9.81 -13.66 9.28
N VAL A 191 10.00 -13.28 10.54
CA VAL A 191 10.03 -14.22 11.67
C VAL A 191 8.69 -14.14 12.40
N PRO A 192 7.88 -15.22 12.42
CA PRO A 192 6.66 -15.24 13.21
C PRO A 192 6.99 -15.00 14.69
N LYS A 193 6.24 -14.11 15.36
CA LYS A 193 6.35 -14.00 16.82
C LYS A 193 5.95 -15.33 17.44
N GLN A 194 6.84 -15.94 18.23
CA GLN A 194 6.46 -17.05 19.10
C GLN A 194 5.39 -16.54 20.07
N LYS A 195 4.31 -17.32 20.22
CA LYS A 195 3.24 -17.04 21.17
C LYS A 195 3.74 -17.25 22.60
#